data_AF-A0A9P7KFP9-F1
#
_entry.id   AF-A0A9P7KFP9-F1
#
_cell.length_a   1.000
_cell.length_b   1.000
_cell.length_c   1.000
_cell.angle_alpha   90.00
_cell.angle_beta   90.00
_cell.angle_gamma   90.00
#
_symmetry.space_group_name_H-M   'P 1'
#
loop_
_entity.id
_entity.type
_entity.pdbx_description
1 polymer ?
#
loop_
_entity_poly.entity_id
_entity_poly.type
_entity_poly.pdbx_seq_one_letter_code
_entity_poly.pdbx_strand_id
1 'polypeptide(L)'
;MPSFFSSLRDRVANHNNTQPVYQPPNYPPNQPYQPPNYPPNQGAQYGQPPPVSGDAPPGWAPAPEQSVRKLYAAIHSLNTNTHIQHQWGQRAEATEEDYQAAEEFCNRYTVEAPRLLSSDTVERISASGCKAWGLEIPQTRRFVGTVQNPSDSKSDAHRVHVKTGSACRETCILSDLPILAGLYDVKGKHGVYYEVEILEMDVEKDGVVAVGTACRPYPNWRLPGWNRLSGGLHLDDMCKFFEDPDGGRDYNAMKHVTVRPGDIVGCGYDFGRSSLFYTWNGQRTNINGVEQDAFVGVYLPRAKHDVYAAIGVSGAVEVKVNFGGELFRWKEGNEWAWRVEGHVGKLGGTVMGVDAEDLPSYYEASGSSRRGY
;
A
#
# COMPACT_ATOMS: atom_id res chain seq x y z
N MET A 1 59.53 -36.22 13.41
CA MET A 1 59.32 -35.79 12.00
C MET A 1 58.28 -34.67 11.99
N PRO A 2 58.44 -33.65 11.14
CA PRO A 2 58.20 -32.25 11.50
C PRO A 2 57.06 -31.55 10.71
N SER A 3 56.80 -30.29 11.10
CA SER A 3 56.08 -29.19 10.40
C SER A 3 54.55 -29.36 10.28
N PHE A 4 53.69 -28.40 10.62
CA PHE A 4 53.68 -27.00 10.19
C PHE A 4 53.01 -26.08 11.23
N PHE A 5 53.80 -25.33 11.99
CA PHE A 5 53.45 -24.00 12.49
C PHE A 5 54.28 -23.02 11.67
N SER A 6 53.66 -22.33 10.71
CA SER A 6 54.20 -21.13 10.04
C SER A 6 53.27 -20.72 8.90
N SER A 7 52.37 -19.76 9.15
CA SER A 7 51.97 -18.72 8.18
C SER A 7 50.81 -17.90 8.77
N LEU A 8 51.14 -16.98 9.67
CA LEU A 8 50.23 -15.89 10.08
C LEU A 8 50.93 -14.53 10.09
N ARG A 9 52.06 -14.43 9.37
CA ARG A 9 52.78 -13.20 9.09
C ARG A 9 53.39 -13.36 7.70
N ASP A 10 52.66 -12.87 6.71
CA ASP A 10 53.15 -12.34 5.42
C ASP A 10 51.99 -12.33 4.42
N ARG A 11 51.14 -11.30 4.55
CA ARG A 11 50.33 -10.73 3.45
C ARG A 11 49.72 -9.38 3.86
N VAL A 12 50.46 -8.60 4.65
CA VAL A 12 50.28 -7.15 4.81
C VAL A 12 51.42 -6.48 4.05
N ALA A 13 51.32 -6.47 2.72
CA ALA A 13 52.05 -5.56 1.85
C ALA A 13 51.53 -5.76 0.42
N ASN A 14 51.21 -4.65 -0.25
CA ASN A 14 50.72 -4.53 -1.62
C ASN A 14 49.28 -5.02 -1.86
N HIS A 15 48.32 -4.11 -1.68
CA HIS A 15 47.41 -3.76 -2.78
C HIS A 15 47.08 -2.27 -2.68
N ASN A 16 47.67 -1.52 -3.61
CA ASN A 16 47.41 -0.11 -3.81
C ASN A 16 45.95 0.10 -4.22
N ASN A 17 45.33 1.02 -3.49
CA ASN A 17 44.22 1.90 -3.84
C ASN A 17 43.94 2.03 -5.36
N THR A 18 42.86 1.41 -5.84
CA THR A 18 42.14 1.82 -7.06
C THR A 18 40.64 1.70 -6.84
N GLN A 19 40.01 2.80 -6.45
CA GLN A 19 38.57 3.03 -6.58
C GLN A 19 38.20 2.98 -8.08
N PRO A 20 37.10 2.31 -8.50
CA PRO A 20 36.61 2.45 -9.86
C PRO A 20 36.02 3.86 -10.03
N VAL A 21 36.71 4.71 -10.78
CA VAL A 21 36.21 6.01 -11.21
C VAL A 21 35.07 5.76 -12.21
N TYR A 22 33.86 6.16 -11.84
CA TYR A 22 32.72 6.20 -12.77
C TYR A 22 33.00 7.21 -13.88
N GLN A 23 33.08 6.74 -15.13
CA GLN A 23 33.07 7.62 -16.30
C GLN A 23 31.66 7.65 -16.88
N PRO A 24 30.99 8.82 -16.94
CA PRO A 24 29.70 8.93 -17.60
C PRO A 24 29.86 8.72 -19.13
N PRO A 25 28.84 8.18 -19.83
CA PRO A 25 28.89 7.99 -21.27
C PRO A 25 29.02 9.32 -22.02
N ASN A 26 29.89 9.33 -23.02
CA ASN A 26 30.18 10.48 -23.87
C ASN A 26 29.05 10.65 -24.90
N TYR A 27 28.13 11.60 -24.67
CA TYR A 27 27.11 11.94 -25.66
C TYR A 27 27.66 13.00 -26.63
N PRO A 28 27.62 12.77 -27.96
CA PRO A 28 27.94 13.80 -28.93
C PRO A 28 26.89 14.93 -28.86
N PRO A 29 27.29 16.22 -28.97
CA PRO A 29 26.36 17.33 -28.87
C PRO A 29 25.56 17.50 -30.16
N ASN A 30 24.25 17.73 -30.01
CA ASN A 30 23.30 18.23 -31.01
C ASN A 30 23.14 17.43 -32.31
N GLN A 31 22.15 16.54 -32.33
CA GLN A 31 21.38 16.27 -33.55
C GLN A 31 19.87 16.35 -33.25
N PRO A 32 19.08 17.15 -34.00
CA PRO A 32 17.64 17.16 -33.86
C PRO A 32 17.05 15.82 -34.32
N TYR A 33 16.14 15.28 -33.51
CA TYR A 33 15.43 14.03 -33.77
C TYR A 33 14.64 14.10 -35.09
N GLN A 34 14.91 13.19 -36.02
CA GLN A 34 14.06 12.94 -37.19
C GLN A 34 13.29 11.62 -37.01
N PRO A 35 11.95 11.62 -37.10
CA PRO A 35 11.18 10.40 -37.01
C PRO A 35 11.39 9.50 -38.25
N PRO A 36 11.25 8.16 -38.13
CA PRO A 36 11.42 7.23 -39.23
C PRO A 36 10.37 7.42 -40.33
N ASN A 37 10.81 7.33 -41.59
CA ASN A 37 9.95 7.43 -42.77
C ASN A 37 9.34 6.04 -43.08
N TYR A 38 8.03 5.88 -42.93
CA TYR A 38 7.32 4.65 -43.32
C TYR A 38 6.73 4.80 -44.74
N PRO A 39 6.80 3.76 -45.59
CA PRO A 39 6.21 3.79 -46.92
C PRO A 39 4.66 3.83 -46.87
N PRO A 40 4.00 4.45 -47.85
CA PRO A 40 2.55 4.63 -47.83
C PRO A 40 1.82 3.30 -48.07
N ASN A 41 1.04 2.86 -47.09
CA ASN A 41 0.19 1.67 -47.22
C ASN A 41 -1.13 2.06 -47.89
N GLN A 42 -1.43 1.41 -49.01
CA GLN A 42 -2.69 1.57 -49.74
C GLN A 42 -3.79 0.74 -49.07
N GLY A 43 -4.88 1.42 -48.70
CA GLY A 43 -6.25 0.88 -48.73
C GLY A 43 -6.63 -0.20 -47.72
N ALA A 44 -7.19 0.21 -46.58
CA ALA A 44 -8.32 -0.49 -45.97
C ALA A 44 -9.29 0.55 -45.39
N GLN A 45 -10.46 0.66 -46.02
CA GLN A 45 -11.56 1.55 -45.64
C GLN A 45 -12.10 1.18 -44.25
N TYR A 46 -11.90 2.05 -43.27
CA TYR A 46 -12.76 2.13 -42.09
C TYR A 46 -13.73 3.30 -42.30
N GLY A 47 -15.03 3.04 -42.12
CA GLY A 47 -16.09 4.03 -42.28
C GLY A 47 -15.89 5.26 -41.39
N GLN A 48 -16.26 6.43 -41.90
CA GLN A 48 -16.11 7.69 -41.19
C GLN A 48 -16.97 7.74 -39.91
N PRO A 49 -16.44 8.25 -38.78
CA PRO A 49 -17.28 8.67 -37.67
C PRO A 49 -18.04 9.96 -38.02
N PRO A 50 -19.23 10.18 -37.45
CA PRO A 50 -20.03 11.37 -37.71
C PRO A 50 -19.39 12.64 -37.10
N PRO A 51 -19.74 13.85 -37.59
CA PRO A 51 -19.10 15.09 -37.19
C PRO A 51 -19.43 15.47 -35.74
N VAL A 52 -18.39 15.88 -35.01
CA VAL A 52 -18.49 16.41 -33.65
C VAL A 52 -19.03 17.84 -33.72
N SER A 53 -20.28 18.04 -33.34
CA SER A 53 -20.81 19.36 -32.97
C SER A 53 -20.20 19.76 -31.62
N GLY A 54 -19.61 20.94 -31.57
CA GLY A 54 -18.92 21.46 -30.39
C GLY A 54 -19.83 21.64 -29.19
N ASP A 55 -19.36 21.14 -28.05
CA ASP A 55 -19.51 21.70 -26.73
C ASP A 55 -18.35 21.15 -25.88
N ALA A 56 -17.74 21.99 -25.04
CA ALA A 56 -16.68 21.57 -24.12
C ALA A 56 -17.23 20.52 -23.13
N PRO A 57 -16.44 19.51 -22.71
CA PRO A 57 -16.93 18.49 -21.80
C PRO A 57 -17.29 19.11 -20.44
N PRO A 58 -18.43 18.72 -19.83
CA PRO A 58 -18.79 19.20 -18.50
C PRO A 58 -17.83 18.64 -17.44
N GLY A 59 -17.69 19.39 -16.34
CA GLY A 59 -16.85 19.04 -15.20
C GLY A 59 -17.12 17.63 -14.66
N TRP A 60 -16.09 17.07 -14.01
CA TRP A 60 -16.04 15.74 -13.39
C TRP A 60 -17.41 15.15 -12.99
N ALA A 61 -17.70 13.95 -13.50
CA ALA A 61 -18.80 13.11 -13.07
C ALA A 61 -18.25 11.74 -12.62
N PRO A 62 -18.72 11.16 -11.50
CA PRO A 62 -18.37 9.80 -11.12
C PRO A 62 -18.91 8.80 -12.16
N ALA A 63 -18.25 7.64 -12.27
CA ALA A 63 -18.66 6.55 -13.15
C ALA A 63 -20.15 6.19 -12.91
N PRO A 64 -20.91 5.83 -13.96
CA PRO A 64 -22.37 5.70 -13.87
C PRO A 64 -22.78 4.43 -13.10
N GLU A 65 -22.79 4.51 -11.77
CA GLU A 65 -23.22 3.43 -10.84
C GLU A 65 -24.74 3.37 -10.64
N GLN A 66 -25.50 4.37 -11.09
CA GLN A 66 -26.94 4.45 -10.86
C GLN A 66 -27.79 3.49 -11.72
N SER A 67 -27.28 3.00 -12.85
CA SER A 67 -27.99 2.07 -13.73
C SER A 67 -27.96 0.62 -13.22
N VAL A 68 -26.97 0.26 -12.42
CA VAL A 68 -26.86 -1.09 -11.83
C VAL A 68 -27.85 -1.26 -10.67
N ARG A 69 -28.00 -0.25 -9.80
CA ARG A 69 -28.96 -0.27 -8.67
C ARG A 69 -30.42 -0.54 -9.08
N LYS A 70 -30.88 0.03 -10.21
CA LYS A 70 -32.28 -0.14 -10.65
C LYS A 70 -32.55 -1.51 -11.27
N LEU A 71 -31.56 -2.09 -11.96
CA LEU A 71 -31.70 -3.43 -12.52
C LEU A 71 -31.71 -4.50 -11.41
N TYR A 72 -30.92 -4.29 -10.35
CA TYR A 72 -30.88 -5.18 -9.19
C TYR A 72 -32.20 -5.18 -8.41
N ALA A 73 -32.82 -4.02 -8.15
CA ALA A 73 -34.12 -3.95 -7.45
C ALA A 73 -35.27 -4.65 -8.21
N ALA A 74 -35.24 -4.64 -9.54
CA ALA A 74 -36.26 -5.27 -10.37
C ALA A 74 -36.14 -6.82 -10.39
N ILE A 75 -34.92 -7.36 -10.33
CA ILE A 75 -34.67 -8.80 -10.33
C ILE A 75 -34.99 -9.42 -8.96
N HIS A 76 -34.79 -8.68 -7.86
CA HIS A 76 -35.05 -9.14 -6.48
C HIS A 76 -36.54 -9.26 -6.11
N SER A 77 -37.46 -8.67 -6.88
CA SER A 77 -38.91 -8.76 -6.63
C SER A 77 -39.54 -10.07 -7.15
N LEU A 78 -38.80 -10.90 -7.89
CA LEU A 78 -39.37 -12.03 -8.64
C LEU A 78 -38.89 -13.43 -8.20
N ASN A 79 -38.00 -13.54 -7.21
CA ASN A 79 -37.55 -14.85 -6.73
C ASN A 79 -37.64 -14.97 -5.20
N THR A 80 -38.79 -15.45 -4.73
CA THR A 80 -38.93 -16.02 -3.39
C THR A 80 -38.39 -17.46 -3.41
N ASN A 81 -37.43 -17.75 -2.53
CA ASN A 81 -36.83 -19.06 -2.20
C ASN A 81 -35.61 -19.52 -3.00
N THR A 82 -34.48 -18.82 -2.85
CA THR A 82 -33.14 -19.44 -2.91
C THR A 82 -32.20 -18.70 -1.95
N HIS A 83 -31.45 -19.46 -1.13
CA HIS A 83 -30.30 -18.98 -0.36
C HIS A 83 -29.32 -18.32 -1.34
N ILE A 84 -29.19 -17.00 -1.34
CA ILE A 84 -28.29 -16.29 -2.25
C ILE A 84 -26.89 -16.39 -1.64
N GLN A 85 -26.05 -17.25 -2.21
CA GLN A 85 -24.60 -17.19 -2.05
C GLN A 85 -24.11 -16.02 -2.92
N HIS A 86 -23.42 -15.05 -2.30
CA HIS A 86 -22.83 -13.90 -2.98
C HIS A 86 -21.86 -14.38 -4.06
N GLN A 87 -22.11 -13.97 -5.30
CA GLN A 87 -22.03 -14.87 -6.46
C GLN A 87 -20.63 -14.97 -7.10
N TRP A 88 -19.59 -14.28 -6.61
CA TRP A 88 -18.34 -14.07 -7.37
C TRP A 88 -16.97 -14.18 -6.67
N GLY A 89 -16.84 -14.47 -5.37
CA GLY A 89 -15.57 -14.97 -4.82
C GLY A 89 -15.50 -16.49 -4.91
N GLN A 90 -14.37 -17.03 -5.36
CA GLN A 90 -14.26 -18.47 -5.58
C GLN A 90 -14.05 -19.24 -4.27
N ARG A 91 -13.67 -18.56 -3.17
CA ARG A 91 -13.48 -19.07 -1.80
C ARG A 91 -13.73 -17.96 -0.74
N ALA A 92 -13.90 -18.37 0.53
CA ALA A 92 -14.11 -17.57 1.76
C ALA A 92 -14.91 -16.26 1.62
N GLU A 93 -16.24 -16.38 1.59
CA GLU A 93 -17.17 -15.24 1.63
C GLU A 93 -17.57 -14.88 3.06
N ALA A 94 -17.83 -13.60 3.30
CA ALA A 94 -18.43 -13.19 4.55
C ALA A 94 -19.87 -13.71 4.70
N THR A 95 -20.28 -13.96 5.95
CA THR A 95 -21.68 -14.28 6.22
C THR A 95 -22.58 -13.09 5.95
N GLU A 96 -23.85 -13.36 5.61
CA GLU A 96 -24.87 -12.32 5.41
C GLU A 96 -25.02 -11.42 6.64
N GLU A 97 -24.95 -12.01 7.84
CA GLU A 97 -25.01 -11.29 9.11
C GLU A 97 -23.82 -10.31 9.26
N ASP A 98 -22.60 -10.77 8.94
CA ASP A 98 -21.40 -9.95 9.03
C ASP A 98 -21.39 -8.85 7.96
N TYR A 99 -21.95 -9.12 6.78
CA TYR A 99 -22.21 -8.12 5.73
C TYR A 99 -23.16 -7.02 6.22
N GLN A 100 -24.36 -7.38 6.67
CA GLN A 100 -25.36 -6.41 7.12
C GLN A 100 -24.83 -5.59 8.31
N ALA A 101 -24.17 -6.24 9.27
CA ALA A 101 -23.56 -5.55 10.40
C ALA A 101 -22.47 -4.56 9.97
N ALA A 102 -21.68 -4.89 8.94
CA ALA A 102 -20.66 -4.01 8.39
C ALA A 102 -21.25 -2.80 7.65
N GLU A 103 -22.34 -3.00 6.91
CA GLU A 103 -23.07 -1.90 6.26
C GLU A 103 -23.72 -0.97 7.28
N GLU A 104 -24.36 -1.52 8.33
CA GLU A 104 -24.87 -0.73 9.45
C GLU A 104 -23.76 0.03 10.18
N PHE A 105 -22.61 -0.60 10.38
CA PHE A 105 -21.44 0.04 10.97
C PHE A 105 -20.98 1.23 10.13
N CYS A 106 -20.86 1.05 8.81
CA CYS A 106 -20.47 2.12 7.90
C CYS A 106 -21.51 3.25 7.88
N ASN A 107 -22.80 2.94 7.94
CA ASN A 107 -23.85 3.96 8.01
C ASN A 107 -23.84 4.72 9.34
N ARG A 108 -23.46 4.06 10.44
CA ARG A 108 -23.47 4.64 11.79
C ARG A 108 -22.24 5.51 12.07
N TYR A 109 -21.07 5.05 11.66
CA TYR A 109 -19.80 5.73 11.96
C TYR A 109 -19.28 6.39 10.69
N THR A 110 -19.00 7.70 10.73
CA THR A 110 -18.37 8.38 9.60
C THR A 110 -16.88 8.06 9.54
N VAL A 111 -16.31 8.11 8.34
CA VAL A 111 -14.86 7.97 8.13
C VAL A 111 -14.13 9.06 8.91
N GLU A 112 -13.07 8.69 9.60
CA GLU A 112 -12.19 9.61 10.32
C GLU A 112 -11.53 10.57 9.32
N ALA A 113 -11.61 11.87 9.62
CA ALA A 113 -10.89 12.87 8.85
C ALA A 113 -9.38 12.72 9.08
N PRO A 114 -8.54 13.05 8.08
CA PRO A 114 -7.09 13.06 8.24
C PRO A 114 -6.64 13.94 9.39
N ARG A 115 -5.62 13.50 10.12
CA ARG A 115 -5.09 14.21 11.28
C ARG A 115 -3.58 14.30 11.25
N LEU A 116 -3.05 15.35 11.88
CA LEU A 116 -1.62 15.41 12.17
C LEU A 116 -1.28 14.38 13.24
N LEU A 117 -0.14 13.71 13.06
CA LEU A 117 0.39 12.79 14.07
C LEU A 117 0.85 13.59 15.29
N SER A 118 0.73 13.00 16.48
CA SER A 118 1.24 13.62 17.71
C SER A 118 2.75 13.83 17.66
N SER A 119 3.26 14.81 18.39
CA SER A 119 4.71 15.07 18.46
C SER A 119 5.50 13.82 18.87
N ASP A 120 5.06 13.10 19.90
CA ASP A 120 5.69 11.85 20.35
C ASP A 120 5.75 10.79 19.22
N THR A 121 4.72 10.74 18.38
CA THR A 121 4.70 9.84 17.22
C THR A 121 5.71 10.29 16.17
N VAL A 122 5.77 11.58 15.86
CA VAL A 122 6.74 12.13 14.91
C VAL A 122 8.18 11.92 15.40
N GLU A 123 8.45 12.13 16.69
CA GLU A 123 9.75 11.87 17.30
C GLU A 123 10.12 10.39 17.21
N ARG A 124 9.18 9.48 17.50
CA ARG A 124 9.38 8.03 17.36
C ARG A 124 9.68 7.62 15.92
N ILE A 125 8.98 8.20 14.95
CA ILE A 125 9.24 7.99 13.51
C ILE A 125 10.63 8.51 13.14
N SER A 126 11.02 9.69 13.64
CA SER A 126 12.35 10.25 13.40
C SER A 126 13.46 9.39 14.01
N ALA A 127 13.22 8.76 15.17
CA ALA A 127 14.21 7.93 15.86
C ALA A 127 14.34 6.53 15.25
N SER A 128 13.21 5.90 14.89
CA SER A 128 13.15 4.49 14.51
C SER A 128 12.91 4.26 13.01
N GLY A 129 12.61 5.30 12.22
CA GLY A 129 12.27 5.20 10.81
C GLY A 129 11.03 4.32 10.57
N CYS A 130 11.04 3.48 9.54
CA CYS A 130 9.95 2.53 9.25
C CYS A 130 9.60 1.62 10.44
N LYS A 131 10.53 1.35 11.36
CA LYS A 131 10.29 0.47 12.52
C LYS A 131 9.30 1.07 13.51
N ALA A 132 8.93 2.33 13.35
CA ALA A 132 7.84 2.95 14.08
C ALA A 132 6.45 2.39 13.67
N TRP A 133 6.30 1.78 12.49
CA TRP A 133 5.03 1.18 12.10
C TRP A 133 4.90 -0.24 12.68
N GLY A 134 3.77 -0.48 13.33
CA GLY A 134 3.31 -1.79 13.77
C GLY A 134 1.90 -2.07 13.27
N LEU A 135 1.30 -3.15 13.79
CA LEU A 135 -0.12 -3.45 13.66
C LEU A 135 -0.83 -3.25 15.00
N GLU A 136 -2.09 -2.84 14.95
CA GLU A 136 -2.95 -2.81 16.12
C GLU A 136 -3.15 -4.22 16.70
N ILE A 137 -3.34 -4.31 18.02
CA ILE A 137 -3.67 -5.58 18.67
C ILE A 137 -5.19 -5.72 18.68
N PRO A 138 -5.79 -6.68 17.93
CA PRO A 138 -7.24 -6.79 17.84
C PRO A 138 -7.89 -7.06 19.20
N GLN A 139 -8.80 -6.18 19.62
CA GLN A 139 -9.54 -6.27 20.88
C GLN A 139 -10.90 -6.99 20.67
N THR A 140 -10.90 -8.12 19.98
CA THR A 140 -12.11 -8.88 19.64
C THR A 140 -11.92 -10.37 19.90
N ARG A 141 -12.99 -11.04 20.35
CA ARG A 141 -13.00 -12.49 20.56
C ARG A 141 -12.89 -13.30 19.26
N ARG A 142 -13.12 -12.64 18.10
CA ARG A 142 -12.95 -13.25 16.78
C ARG A 142 -11.48 -13.54 16.46
N PHE A 143 -10.58 -12.70 16.97
CA PHE A 143 -9.16 -12.86 16.78
C PHE A 143 -8.61 -13.85 17.80
N VAL A 144 -8.19 -15.01 17.33
CA VAL A 144 -7.56 -16.06 18.16
C VAL A 144 -6.12 -16.21 17.68
N GLY A 145 -5.22 -15.42 18.26
CA GLY A 145 -3.84 -15.36 17.82
C GLY A 145 -2.99 -14.36 18.60
N THR A 146 -1.82 -14.07 18.06
CA THR A 146 -0.85 -13.10 18.59
C THR A 146 -0.40 -12.14 17.50
N VAL A 147 -0.24 -10.87 17.86
CA VAL A 147 0.45 -9.86 17.06
C VAL A 147 1.65 -9.39 17.87
N GLN A 148 2.85 -9.53 17.33
CA GLN A 148 4.10 -9.12 17.95
C GLN A 148 4.73 -8.01 17.11
N ASN A 149 4.63 -6.78 17.59
CA ASN A 149 5.25 -5.63 16.93
C ASN A 149 6.77 -5.59 17.16
N PRO A 150 7.53 -4.93 16.26
CA PRO A 150 8.94 -4.66 16.46
C PRO A 150 9.23 -4.05 17.83
N SER A 151 10.33 -4.46 18.44
CA SER A 151 10.82 -3.88 19.71
C SER A 151 12.31 -3.58 19.60
N ASP A 152 12.79 -2.65 20.41
CA ASP A 152 14.22 -2.29 20.49
C ASP A 152 15.08 -3.36 21.21
N SER A 153 14.48 -4.47 21.61
CA SER A 153 15.23 -5.60 22.18
C SER A 153 16.11 -6.23 21.10
N LYS A 154 17.27 -6.79 21.48
CA LYS A 154 18.28 -7.41 20.59
C LYS A 154 17.78 -8.62 19.76
N SER A 155 16.48 -8.86 19.71
CA SER A 155 15.86 -9.85 18.82
C SER A 155 15.70 -9.28 17.41
N ASP A 156 15.73 -10.18 16.43
CA ASP A 156 15.59 -9.97 14.99
C ASP A 156 14.21 -9.40 14.55
N ALA A 157 13.45 -8.79 15.45
CA ALA A 157 12.08 -8.36 15.22
C ALA A 157 12.05 -6.96 14.59
N HIS A 158 12.47 -6.83 13.33
CA HIS A 158 12.25 -5.62 12.52
C HIS A 158 10.94 -5.65 11.72
N ARG A 159 10.19 -6.75 11.87
CA ARG A 159 8.93 -7.04 11.20
C ARG A 159 7.87 -7.38 12.24
N VAL A 160 6.62 -7.06 11.93
CA VAL A 160 5.48 -7.49 12.75
C VAL A 160 5.23 -8.96 12.48
N HIS A 161 5.11 -9.78 13.53
CA HIS A 161 4.77 -11.20 13.40
C HIS A 161 3.32 -11.42 13.83
N VAL A 162 2.51 -12.00 12.96
CA VAL A 162 1.12 -12.35 13.22
C VAL A 162 0.97 -13.85 13.10
N LYS A 163 0.36 -14.48 14.11
CA LYS A 163 0.06 -15.91 14.10
C LYS A 163 -1.33 -16.13 14.66
N THR A 164 -2.17 -16.88 13.95
CA THR A 164 -3.53 -17.21 14.34
C THR A 164 -3.74 -18.73 14.42
N GLY A 165 -4.71 -19.15 15.24
CA GLY A 165 -5.16 -20.55 15.29
C GLY A 165 -6.39 -20.77 14.42
N SER A 166 -6.76 -22.04 14.21
CA SER A 166 -7.91 -22.44 13.37
C SER A 166 -9.27 -21.89 13.82
N ALA A 167 -9.40 -21.45 15.07
CA ALA A 167 -10.61 -20.81 15.59
C ALA A 167 -10.66 -19.30 15.31
N CYS A 168 -9.62 -18.71 14.73
CA CYS A 168 -9.62 -17.31 14.34
C CYS A 168 -10.61 -17.12 13.19
N ARG A 169 -11.54 -16.19 13.39
CA ARG A 169 -12.48 -15.77 12.35
C ARG A 169 -11.90 -14.59 11.57
N GLU A 170 -12.58 -14.22 10.50
CA GLU A 170 -12.25 -13.07 9.66
C GLU A 170 -11.99 -11.86 10.53
N THR A 171 -10.75 -11.37 10.48
CA THR A 171 -10.29 -10.22 11.23
C THR A 171 -9.40 -9.37 10.35
N CYS A 172 -9.70 -8.08 10.23
CA CYS A 172 -8.82 -7.10 9.61
C CYS A 172 -8.04 -6.34 10.69
N ILE A 173 -6.72 -6.39 10.58
CA ILE A 173 -5.76 -5.76 11.47
C ILE A 173 -5.13 -4.58 10.71
N LEU A 174 -5.34 -3.37 11.21
CA LEU A 174 -4.76 -2.17 10.61
C LEU A 174 -3.37 -1.88 11.18
N SER A 175 -2.54 -1.17 10.41
CA SER A 175 -1.34 -0.55 10.96
C SER A 175 -1.70 0.46 12.04
N ASP A 176 -0.86 0.62 13.06
CA ASP A 176 -1.06 1.58 14.15
C ASP A 176 -0.87 3.04 13.70
N LEU A 177 -0.16 3.23 12.58
CA LEU A 177 0.08 4.51 11.91
C LEU A 177 -0.39 4.47 10.45
N PRO A 178 -0.83 5.60 9.88
CA PRO A 178 -1.19 5.65 8.47
C PRO A 178 0.06 5.42 7.61
N ILE A 179 -0.05 4.58 6.59
CA ILE A 179 1.00 4.45 5.56
C ILE A 179 0.88 5.60 4.56
N LEU A 180 -0.31 6.18 4.37
CA LEU A 180 -0.54 7.41 3.64
C LEU A 180 -1.22 8.38 4.60
N ALA A 181 -0.49 9.43 5.01
CA ALA A 181 -1.02 10.46 5.88
C ALA A 181 -1.47 11.66 5.03
N GLY A 182 -2.78 11.92 4.98
CA GLY A 182 -3.42 12.82 4.02
C GLY A 182 -2.94 14.27 4.13
N LEU A 183 -2.69 14.74 5.35
CA LEU A 183 -2.30 16.13 5.62
C LEU A 183 -0.82 16.46 5.36
N TYR A 184 0.01 15.43 5.11
CA TYR A 184 1.44 15.62 4.88
C TYR A 184 1.77 15.76 3.39
N ASP A 185 2.84 16.48 3.10
CA ASP A 185 3.39 16.64 1.75
C ASP A 185 4.10 15.36 1.31
N VAL A 186 3.91 15.03 0.04
CA VAL A 186 4.52 13.89 -0.63
C VAL A 186 5.54 14.33 -1.68
N LYS A 187 5.96 15.60 -1.69
CA LYS A 187 6.94 16.12 -2.64
C LYS A 187 8.21 15.26 -2.67
N GLY A 188 8.54 14.76 -3.85
CA GLY A 188 9.69 13.89 -4.11
C GLY A 188 9.46 12.42 -3.73
N LYS A 189 8.30 12.06 -3.17
CA LYS A 189 7.89 10.67 -2.95
C LYS A 189 7.20 10.16 -4.21
N HIS A 190 7.45 8.90 -4.52
CA HIS A 190 6.71 8.18 -5.57
C HIS A 190 5.47 7.51 -4.98
N GLY A 191 5.55 7.06 -3.73
CA GLY A 191 4.47 6.36 -3.07
C GLY A 191 4.86 5.84 -1.70
N VAL A 192 4.08 4.88 -1.23
CA VAL A 192 4.28 4.16 0.03
C VAL A 192 4.10 2.66 -0.21
N TYR A 193 4.87 1.83 0.49
CA TYR A 193 4.93 0.40 0.23
C TYR A 193 5.23 -0.41 1.50
N TYR A 194 4.67 -1.62 1.57
CA TYR A 194 4.97 -2.61 2.61
C TYR A 194 4.89 -4.04 2.04
N GLU A 195 5.50 -5.02 2.72
CA GLU A 195 5.52 -6.43 2.33
C GLU A 195 4.95 -7.35 3.42
N VAL A 196 4.34 -8.45 3.01
CA VAL A 196 3.82 -9.52 3.85
C VAL A 196 4.42 -10.83 3.35
N GLU A 197 5.21 -11.49 4.19
CA GLU A 197 5.67 -12.86 3.94
C GLU A 197 4.69 -13.84 4.56
N ILE A 198 4.29 -14.84 3.77
CA ILE A 198 3.40 -15.90 4.20
C ILE A 198 4.25 -17.04 4.74
N LEU A 199 4.15 -17.34 6.03
CA LEU A 199 4.86 -18.46 6.66
C LEU A 199 3.96 -19.71 6.73
N GLU A 200 2.67 -19.51 6.96
CA GLU A 200 1.65 -20.56 7.00
C GLU A 200 0.32 -20.01 6.48
N MET A 201 -0.32 -20.72 5.56
CA MET A 201 -1.70 -20.48 5.10
C MET A 201 -2.24 -21.77 4.49
N ASP A 202 -3.13 -22.45 5.19
CA ASP A 202 -3.76 -23.69 4.71
C ASP A 202 -5.17 -23.38 4.19
N VAL A 203 -5.26 -23.08 2.90
CA VAL A 203 -6.54 -22.72 2.24
C VAL A 203 -7.56 -23.85 2.31
N GLU A 204 -7.12 -25.12 2.36
CA GLU A 204 -8.02 -26.27 2.48
C GLU A 204 -8.60 -26.43 3.89
N LYS A 205 -8.11 -25.64 4.85
CA LYS A 205 -8.65 -25.52 6.22
C LYS A 205 -9.13 -24.10 6.52
N ASP A 206 -9.67 -23.43 5.51
CA ASP A 206 -10.24 -22.08 5.60
C ASP A 206 -9.21 -20.99 6.03
N GLY A 207 -7.92 -21.26 5.82
CA GLY A 207 -6.85 -20.30 6.06
C GLY A 207 -6.85 -19.21 5.00
N VAL A 208 -7.07 -17.96 5.42
CA VAL A 208 -7.12 -16.80 4.53
C VAL A 208 -6.13 -15.75 5.01
N VAL A 209 -5.35 -15.22 4.07
CA VAL A 209 -4.61 -13.98 4.23
C VAL A 209 -5.07 -13.01 3.16
N ALA A 210 -5.37 -11.78 3.55
CA ALA A 210 -5.66 -10.69 2.63
C ALA A 210 -4.71 -9.52 2.90
N VAL A 211 -4.16 -8.94 1.83
CA VAL A 211 -3.18 -7.85 1.91
C VAL A 211 -3.78 -6.62 1.25
N GLY A 212 -3.80 -5.49 1.95
CA GLY A 212 -4.51 -4.32 1.44
C GLY A 212 -4.31 -3.03 2.23
N THR A 213 -5.31 -2.18 2.12
CA THR A 213 -5.36 -0.86 2.74
C THR A 213 -6.77 -0.53 3.19
N ALA A 214 -6.92 0.28 4.23
CA ALA A 214 -8.22 0.77 4.68
C ALA A 214 -8.12 2.13 5.36
N CYS A 215 -9.19 2.92 5.25
CA CYS A 215 -9.41 4.09 6.10
C CYS A 215 -10.15 3.70 7.38
N ARG A 216 -10.01 4.52 8.43
CA ARG A 216 -10.71 4.31 9.71
C ARG A 216 -12.03 5.10 9.77
N PRO A 217 -13.00 4.66 10.59
CA PRO A 217 -13.04 3.34 11.20
C PRO A 217 -13.48 2.28 10.16
N TYR A 218 -12.89 1.09 10.24
CA TYR A 218 -13.19 -0.05 9.37
C TYR A 218 -13.84 -1.19 10.18
N PRO A 219 -14.87 -1.88 9.67
CA PRO A 219 -15.47 -3.03 10.36
C PRO A 219 -14.44 -4.16 10.47
N ASN A 220 -13.82 -4.31 11.64
CA ASN A 220 -12.66 -5.19 11.82
C ASN A 220 -12.95 -6.70 11.71
N TRP A 221 -14.22 -7.09 11.53
CA TRP A 221 -14.65 -8.47 11.22
C TRP A 221 -14.81 -8.73 9.72
N ARG A 222 -14.44 -7.77 8.87
CA ARG A 222 -14.45 -7.88 7.41
C ARG A 222 -13.01 -7.88 6.91
N LEU A 223 -12.71 -8.61 5.83
CA LEU A 223 -11.39 -8.58 5.20
C LEU A 223 -11.20 -7.31 4.37
N PRO A 224 -9.96 -6.81 4.20
CA PRO A 224 -9.66 -5.61 3.41
C PRO A 224 -10.31 -5.64 2.02
N GLY A 225 -10.89 -4.51 1.61
CA GLY A 225 -11.54 -4.34 0.31
C GLY A 225 -13.05 -4.56 0.31
N TRP A 226 -13.61 -5.25 1.30
CA TRP A 226 -15.04 -5.58 1.36
C TRP A 226 -15.97 -4.44 1.76
N ASN A 227 -15.46 -3.30 2.21
CA ASN A 227 -16.29 -2.17 2.63
C ASN A 227 -15.59 -0.87 2.26
N ARG A 228 -16.29 0.26 2.40
CA ARG A 228 -15.86 1.59 1.96
C ARG A 228 -14.40 1.93 2.29
N LEU A 229 -13.77 2.71 1.41
CA LEU A 229 -12.41 3.21 1.47
C LEU A 229 -11.39 2.16 1.89
N SER A 230 -11.51 0.97 1.33
CA SER A 230 -10.57 -0.12 1.53
C SER A 230 -10.35 -0.85 0.22
N GLY A 231 -9.11 -1.26 -0.02
CA GLY A 231 -8.70 -2.12 -1.12
C GLY A 231 -7.96 -3.34 -0.59
N GLY A 232 -8.14 -4.51 -1.17
CA GLY A 232 -7.47 -5.74 -0.77
C GLY A 232 -7.27 -6.73 -1.90
N LEU A 233 -6.24 -7.57 -1.76
CA LEU A 233 -6.01 -8.78 -2.54
C LEU A 233 -6.14 -9.97 -1.58
N HIS A 234 -7.08 -10.85 -1.86
CA HIS A 234 -7.32 -12.05 -1.04
C HIS A 234 -6.51 -13.19 -1.64
N LEU A 235 -5.72 -13.87 -0.81
CA LEU A 235 -4.70 -14.81 -1.27
C LEU A 235 -5.21 -16.25 -1.40
N ASP A 236 -6.44 -16.53 -0.98
CA ASP A 236 -7.10 -17.82 -1.16
C ASP A 236 -7.69 -17.98 -2.56
N ASP A 237 -8.11 -16.88 -3.22
CA ASP A 237 -8.72 -16.90 -4.56
C ASP A 237 -8.08 -15.94 -5.58
N MET A 238 -7.10 -15.13 -5.18
CA MET A 238 -6.45 -14.10 -6.01
C MET A 238 -7.41 -13.03 -6.55
N CYS A 239 -8.53 -12.80 -5.86
CA CYS A 239 -9.46 -11.71 -6.17
C CYS A 239 -9.02 -10.41 -5.51
N LYS A 240 -9.27 -9.30 -6.23
CA LYS A 240 -9.07 -7.95 -5.75
C LYS A 240 -10.42 -7.29 -5.44
N PHE A 241 -10.48 -6.59 -4.32
CA PHE A 241 -11.67 -5.94 -3.79
C PHE A 241 -11.34 -4.47 -3.52
N PHE A 242 -12.22 -3.55 -3.92
CA PHE A 242 -12.13 -2.15 -3.53
C PHE A 242 -13.52 -1.59 -3.34
N GLU A 243 -13.89 -1.29 -2.09
CA GLU A 243 -15.27 -0.96 -1.70
C GLU A 243 -16.29 -1.93 -2.27
N ASP A 244 -15.96 -3.23 -2.22
CA ASP A 244 -16.66 -4.26 -2.97
C ASP A 244 -17.28 -5.28 -1.99
N PRO A 245 -18.45 -4.97 -1.43
CA PRO A 245 -19.06 -5.80 -0.39
C PRO A 245 -19.77 -7.03 -0.96
N ASP A 246 -20.03 -7.07 -2.27
CA ASP A 246 -20.91 -8.04 -2.95
C ASP A 246 -20.15 -9.09 -3.81
N GLY A 247 -18.82 -8.98 -3.93
CA GLY A 247 -17.99 -10.00 -4.55
C GLY A 247 -16.86 -9.43 -5.43
N GLY A 248 -15.63 -9.87 -5.16
CA GLY A 248 -14.42 -9.33 -5.76
C GLY A 248 -14.25 -9.63 -7.25
N ARG A 249 -13.21 -9.06 -7.84
CA ARG A 249 -12.87 -9.26 -9.25
C ARG A 249 -11.57 -10.02 -9.38
N ASP A 250 -11.49 -10.92 -10.36
CA ASP A 250 -10.24 -11.58 -10.74
C ASP A 250 -9.12 -10.55 -10.91
N TYR A 251 -8.01 -10.74 -10.19
CA TYR A 251 -6.79 -10.02 -10.52
C TYR A 251 -5.98 -10.80 -11.56
N ASN A 252 -6.29 -10.58 -12.83
CA ASN A 252 -5.72 -11.35 -13.95
C ASN A 252 -4.18 -11.48 -13.94
N ALA A 253 -3.46 -10.48 -13.44
CA ALA A 253 -2.00 -10.52 -13.32
C ALA A 253 -1.50 -11.62 -12.34
N MET A 254 -2.36 -12.08 -11.44
CA MET A 254 -2.06 -13.01 -10.35
C MET A 254 -2.90 -14.29 -10.38
N LYS A 255 -3.86 -14.42 -11.31
CA LYS A 255 -4.82 -15.54 -11.35
C LYS A 255 -4.18 -16.94 -11.43
N HIS A 256 -2.93 -17.04 -11.90
CA HIS A 256 -2.20 -18.30 -12.04
C HIS A 256 -1.28 -18.61 -10.85
N VAL A 257 -1.26 -17.75 -9.84
CA VAL A 257 -0.37 -17.87 -8.69
C VAL A 257 -0.98 -18.81 -7.66
N THR A 258 -0.12 -19.67 -7.09
CA THR A 258 -0.46 -20.50 -5.94
C THR A 258 0.47 -20.12 -4.81
N VAL A 259 -0.11 -19.71 -3.68
CA VAL A 259 0.65 -19.25 -2.51
C VAL A 259 1.36 -20.42 -1.85
N ARG A 260 2.61 -20.19 -1.45
CA ARG A 260 3.46 -21.13 -0.72
C ARG A 260 4.11 -20.46 0.48
N PRO A 261 4.45 -21.22 1.53
CA PRO A 261 5.31 -20.72 2.58
C PRO A 261 6.61 -20.11 2.04
N GLY A 262 6.93 -18.90 2.51
CA GLY A 262 8.05 -18.06 2.07
C GLY A 262 7.72 -17.09 0.94
N ASP A 263 6.54 -17.16 0.32
CA ASP A 263 6.12 -16.16 -0.66
C ASP A 263 5.91 -14.80 0.00
N ILE A 264 6.31 -13.75 -0.72
CA ILE A 264 6.23 -12.36 -0.26
C ILE A 264 5.30 -11.58 -1.18
N VAL A 265 4.23 -11.05 -0.60
CA VAL A 265 3.27 -10.16 -1.26
C VAL A 265 3.52 -8.74 -0.80
N GLY A 266 3.76 -7.84 -1.74
CA GLY A 266 3.86 -6.42 -1.43
C GLY A 266 2.61 -5.67 -1.82
N CYS A 267 2.31 -4.59 -1.10
CA CYS A 267 1.22 -3.67 -1.41
C CYS A 267 1.78 -2.24 -1.44
N GLY A 268 1.59 -1.57 -2.57
CA GLY A 268 2.04 -0.21 -2.78
C GLY A 268 0.92 0.71 -3.19
N TYR A 269 1.06 1.98 -2.80
CA TYR A 269 0.23 3.08 -3.29
C TYR A 269 1.10 4.11 -4.02
N ASP A 270 0.87 4.28 -5.31
CA ASP A 270 1.55 5.25 -6.19
C ASP A 270 0.85 6.62 -6.07
N PHE A 271 1.57 7.63 -5.61
CA PHE A 271 1.02 8.98 -5.44
C PHE A 271 0.74 9.70 -6.76
N GLY A 272 1.53 9.43 -7.81
CA GLY A 272 1.38 10.08 -9.11
C GLY A 272 0.12 9.58 -9.84
N ARG A 273 -0.15 8.28 -9.75
CA ARG A 273 -1.33 7.64 -10.37
C ARG A 273 -2.53 7.54 -9.45
N SER A 274 -2.34 7.78 -8.14
CA SER A 274 -3.35 7.50 -7.10
C SER A 274 -3.87 6.08 -7.23
N SER A 275 -2.95 5.13 -7.32
CA SER A 275 -3.25 3.74 -7.62
C SER A 275 -2.67 2.78 -6.59
N LEU A 276 -3.41 1.71 -6.31
CA LEU A 276 -2.92 0.57 -5.54
C LEU A 276 -2.36 -0.48 -6.51
N PHE A 277 -1.21 -1.03 -6.18
CA PHE A 277 -0.59 -2.14 -6.91
C PHE A 277 -0.05 -3.18 -5.95
N TYR A 278 0.21 -4.37 -6.48
CA TYR A 278 0.84 -5.45 -5.74
C TYR A 278 2.17 -5.85 -6.35
N THR A 279 2.98 -6.53 -5.55
CA THR A 279 4.17 -7.21 -6.00
C THR A 279 4.14 -8.65 -5.51
N TRP A 280 4.71 -9.57 -6.29
CA TRP A 280 4.88 -10.96 -5.89
C TRP A 280 6.36 -11.32 -5.94
N ASN A 281 6.92 -11.75 -4.82
CA ASN A 281 8.31 -12.17 -4.67
C ASN A 281 9.33 -11.14 -5.22
N GLY A 282 9.03 -9.85 -5.02
CA GLY A 282 9.86 -8.72 -5.43
C GLY A 282 9.67 -8.25 -6.87
N GLN A 283 8.66 -8.76 -7.59
CA GLN A 283 8.30 -8.26 -8.92
C GLN A 283 6.94 -7.59 -8.89
N ARG A 284 6.83 -6.39 -9.47
CA ARG A 284 5.53 -5.76 -9.68
C ARG A 284 4.69 -6.62 -10.62
N THR A 285 3.44 -6.83 -10.23
CA THR A 285 2.49 -7.63 -10.98
C THR A 285 2.32 -7.06 -12.38
N ASN A 286 2.40 -7.92 -13.39
CA ASN A 286 2.37 -7.53 -14.79
C ASN A 286 1.61 -8.56 -15.64
N ILE A 287 1.16 -8.12 -16.81
CA ILE A 287 0.62 -9.00 -17.86
C ILE A 287 1.50 -8.78 -19.09
N ASN A 288 2.18 -9.84 -19.54
CA ASN A 288 3.10 -9.79 -20.67
C ASN A 288 4.17 -8.70 -20.55
N GLY A 289 4.72 -8.50 -19.35
CA GLY A 289 5.74 -7.48 -19.07
C GLY A 289 5.22 -6.07 -18.86
N VAL A 290 3.90 -5.85 -18.95
CA VAL A 290 3.28 -4.54 -18.67
C VAL A 290 2.73 -4.52 -17.25
N GLU A 291 3.31 -3.67 -16.39
CA GLU A 291 2.87 -3.49 -15.01
C GLU A 291 1.37 -3.21 -14.91
N GLN A 292 0.73 -3.83 -13.93
CA GLN A 292 -0.71 -3.72 -13.70
C GLN A 292 -0.99 -3.17 -12.32
N ASP A 293 -1.67 -2.03 -12.27
CA ASP A 293 -2.28 -1.54 -11.04
C ASP A 293 -3.53 -2.34 -10.71
N ALA A 294 -3.76 -2.62 -9.43
CA ALA A 294 -4.98 -3.28 -8.98
C ALA A 294 -6.16 -2.32 -9.05
N PHE A 295 -5.97 -1.08 -8.60
CA PHE A 295 -6.99 -0.03 -8.61
C PHE A 295 -6.36 1.30 -8.96
N VAL A 296 -7.02 2.13 -9.76
CA VAL A 296 -6.52 3.46 -10.20
C VAL A 296 -7.55 4.51 -9.82
N GLY A 297 -7.07 5.70 -9.40
CA GLY A 297 -7.93 6.81 -9.01
C GLY A 297 -8.58 6.64 -7.63
N VAL A 298 -7.96 5.86 -6.74
CA VAL A 298 -8.49 5.58 -5.40
C VAL A 298 -7.92 6.53 -4.35
N TYR A 299 -8.68 6.76 -3.27
CA TYR A 299 -8.37 7.70 -2.20
C TYR A 299 -8.18 9.15 -2.68
N LEU A 300 -8.98 9.57 -3.66
CA LEU A 300 -8.96 10.92 -4.19
C LEU A 300 -10.07 11.81 -3.56
N PRO A 301 -9.77 13.07 -3.20
CA PRO A 301 -8.43 13.67 -3.15
C PRO A 301 -7.62 13.15 -1.95
N ARG A 302 -6.32 12.89 -2.15
CA ARG A 302 -5.40 12.33 -1.14
C ARG A 302 -5.48 13.03 0.22
N ALA A 303 -5.60 14.36 0.21
CA ALA A 303 -5.66 15.18 1.41
C ALA A 303 -6.90 14.95 2.30
N LYS A 304 -7.87 14.14 1.86
CA LYS A 304 -9.07 13.75 2.62
C LYS A 304 -8.99 12.37 3.24
N HIS A 305 -7.88 11.65 3.09
CA HIS A 305 -7.75 10.28 3.58
C HIS A 305 -6.45 10.04 4.34
N ASP A 306 -6.56 9.51 5.55
CA ASP A 306 -5.48 8.76 6.19
C ASP A 306 -5.72 7.29 5.90
N VAL A 307 -4.79 6.66 5.18
CA VAL A 307 -4.89 5.27 4.75
C VAL A 307 -3.88 4.43 5.51
N TYR A 308 -4.34 3.31 6.06
CA TYR A 308 -3.57 2.37 6.85
C TYR A 308 -3.30 1.12 6.04
N ALA A 309 -2.18 0.44 6.31
CA ALA A 309 -2.02 -0.93 5.83
C ALA A 309 -3.08 -1.80 6.52
N ALA A 310 -3.62 -2.77 5.80
CA ALA A 310 -4.68 -3.63 6.29
C ALA A 310 -4.33 -5.08 5.98
N ILE A 311 -4.26 -5.90 7.04
CA ILE A 311 -3.95 -7.33 6.97
C ILE A 311 -5.19 -8.09 7.41
N GLY A 312 -5.84 -8.76 6.48
CA GLY A 312 -6.94 -9.68 6.77
C GLY A 312 -6.41 -11.07 7.09
N VAL A 313 -6.94 -11.69 8.15
CA VAL A 313 -6.61 -13.07 8.53
C VAL A 313 -7.89 -13.83 8.89
N SER A 314 -7.95 -15.12 8.53
CA SER A 314 -8.93 -16.10 9.01
C SER A 314 -8.29 -17.48 9.08
N GLY A 315 -8.75 -18.35 9.98
CA GLY A 315 -8.18 -19.67 10.19
C GLY A 315 -6.76 -19.65 10.76
N ALA A 316 -6.05 -20.79 10.64
CA ALA A 316 -4.67 -20.93 11.09
C ALA A 316 -3.71 -20.37 10.03
N VAL A 317 -3.16 -19.18 10.28
CA VAL A 317 -2.19 -18.52 9.39
C VAL A 317 -1.03 -17.95 10.19
N GLU A 318 0.12 -17.79 9.54
CA GLU A 318 1.30 -17.15 10.10
C GLU A 318 1.93 -16.26 9.05
N VAL A 319 2.10 -14.97 9.37
CA VAL A 319 2.66 -13.97 8.45
C VAL A 319 3.62 -13.03 9.15
N LYS A 320 4.56 -12.48 8.38
CA LYS A 320 5.46 -11.41 8.83
C LYS A 320 5.33 -10.17 7.95
N VAL A 321 4.97 -9.04 8.55
CA VAL A 321 4.77 -7.76 7.86
C VAL A 321 6.00 -6.88 8.01
N ASN A 322 6.57 -6.46 6.90
CA ASN A 322 7.69 -5.52 6.82
C ASN A 322 7.17 -4.16 6.34
N PHE A 323 7.34 -3.11 7.15
CA PHE A 323 7.05 -1.73 6.76
C PHE A 323 8.28 -0.98 6.21
N GLY A 324 9.41 -1.69 6.03
CA GLY A 324 10.71 -1.14 5.60
C GLY A 324 11.74 -1.09 6.73
N GLY A 325 11.51 -1.84 7.81
CA GLY A 325 12.48 -2.07 8.89
C GLY A 325 13.61 -3.02 8.46
N GLU A 326 13.32 -3.87 7.48
CA GLU A 326 14.25 -4.70 6.71
C GLU A 326 14.17 -4.33 5.23
N LEU A 327 15.16 -4.76 4.44
CA LEU A 327 15.12 -4.60 2.99
C LEU A 327 13.91 -5.33 2.40
N PHE A 328 13.15 -4.62 1.57
CA PHE A 328 12.11 -5.20 0.76
C PHE A 328 12.68 -6.12 -0.31
N ARG A 329 11.92 -7.15 -0.65
CA ARG A 329 12.22 -8.02 -1.79
C ARG A 329 12.04 -7.26 -3.10
N TRP A 330 11.05 -6.37 -3.21
CA TRP A 330 10.95 -5.42 -4.31
C TRP A 330 12.00 -4.33 -4.18
N LYS A 331 12.91 -4.23 -5.14
CA LYS A 331 14.14 -3.43 -5.01
C LYS A 331 13.82 -1.94 -4.90
N GLU A 332 12.92 -1.45 -5.74
CA GLU A 332 12.50 -0.06 -5.83
C GLU A 332 11.83 0.41 -4.53
N GLY A 333 11.16 -0.49 -3.81
CA GLY A 333 10.57 -0.19 -2.49
C GLY A 333 11.60 0.26 -1.44
N ASN A 334 12.88 -0.09 -1.62
CA ASN A 334 13.96 0.31 -0.73
C ASN A 334 14.45 1.75 -0.98
N GLU A 335 14.02 2.38 -2.08
CA GLU A 335 14.31 3.79 -2.32
C GLU A 335 13.52 4.67 -1.35
N TRP A 336 14.14 5.75 -0.88
CA TRP A 336 13.52 6.70 0.05
C TRP A 336 12.16 7.23 -0.46
N ALA A 337 11.96 7.26 -1.78
CA ALA A 337 10.74 7.69 -2.45
C ALA A 337 9.53 6.79 -2.15
N TRP A 338 9.72 5.54 -1.70
CA TRP A 338 8.68 4.54 -1.39
C TRP A 338 8.52 4.21 0.09
N ARG A 339 9.48 4.59 0.95
CA ARG A 339 9.41 4.25 2.38
C ARG A 339 8.35 5.04 3.15
N VAL A 340 7.66 4.40 4.11
CA VAL A 340 6.47 4.94 4.80
C VAL A 340 6.75 6.13 5.75
N GLU A 341 7.97 6.29 6.22
CA GLU A 341 8.37 7.41 7.09
C GLU A 341 8.61 8.70 6.32
N GLY A 342 8.90 8.61 5.01
CA GLY A 342 9.48 9.72 4.25
C GLY A 342 8.53 10.89 3.97
N HIS A 343 7.21 10.71 4.08
CA HIS A 343 6.22 11.80 3.94
C HIS A 343 5.83 12.43 5.28
N VAL A 344 6.00 11.72 6.40
CA VAL A 344 5.63 12.25 7.72
C VAL A 344 6.59 13.38 8.14
N GLY A 345 6.06 14.42 8.78
CA GLY A 345 6.83 15.56 9.30
C GLY A 345 7.03 16.72 8.32
N LYS A 346 6.69 16.54 7.03
CA LYS A 346 6.66 17.61 6.03
C LYS A 346 5.22 18.08 5.84
N LEU A 347 4.85 19.21 6.45
CA LEU A 347 3.51 19.78 6.26
C LEU A 347 3.35 20.31 4.83
N GLY A 348 2.20 20.04 4.21
CA GLY A 348 1.86 20.62 2.92
C GLY A 348 1.77 22.14 3.00
N GLY A 349 2.46 22.85 2.11
CA GLY A 349 2.58 24.32 2.07
C GLY A 349 1.32 25.10 1.71
N THR A 350 0.12 24.60 2.05
CA THR A 350 -1.14 25.31 1.84
C THR A 350 -2.01 25.24 3.09
N VAL A 351 -1.46 25.70 4.22
CA VAL A 351 -2.33 26.26 5.27
C VAL A 351 -2.72 27.65 4.78
N MET A 352 -3.93 27.77 4.27
CA MET A 352 -4.53 29.07 3.94
C MET A 352 -4.58 29.91 5.23
N GLY A 353 -3.82 31.00 5.26
CA GLY A 353 -4.10 32.17 6.10
C GLY A 353 -3.77 32.05 7.58
N VAL A 354 -2.48 32.02 7.91
CA VAL A 354 -1.94 32.80 9.04
C VAL A 354 -0.49 33.10 8.68
N ASP A 355 -0.19 34.38 8.55
CA ASP A 355 1.15 34.88 8.26
C ASP A 355 2.16 34.21 9.18
N ALA A 356 3.12 33.53 8.57
CA ALA A 356 4.34 33.13 9.24
C ALA A 356 5.10 34.41 9.58
N GLU A 357 4.74 35.05 10.69
CA GLU A 357 5.68 35.95 11.35
C GLU A 357 6.83 35.10 11.87
N ASP A 358 7.98 35.29 11.23
CA ASP A 358 9.28 34.81 11.63
C ASP A 358 9.44 34.92 13.15
N LEU A 359 9.43 33.79 13.85
CA LEU A 359 9.91 33.74 15.22
C LEU A 359 11.42 33.99 15.19
N PRO A 360 11.93 35.11 15.76
CA PRO A 360 13.36 35.40 15.70
C PRO A 360 14.15 34.33 16.46
N SER A 361 15.24 33.89 15.85
CA SER A 361 16.14 32.92 16.47
C SER A 361 16.75 33.49 17.75
N TYR A 362 16.93 32.63 18.75
CA TYR A 362 17.44 32.95 20.10
C TYR A 362 18.83 33.62 20.15
N TYR A 363 19.47 33.84 19.01
CA TYR A 363 20.78 34.50 18.89
C TYR A 363 20.72 36.03 18.73
N GLU A 364 19.55 36.63 18.51
CA GLU A 364 19.43 38.10 18.36
C GLU A 364 19.03 38.84 19.65
N ALA A 365 18.73 38.12 20.74
CA ALA A 365 18.35 38.71 22.03
C ALA A 365 19.55 39.01 22.98
N SER A 366 20.79 38.73 22.58
CA SER A 366 21.99 38.91 23.42
C SER A 366 23.03 39.84 22.79
N GLY A 367 22.59 41.00 22.28
CA GLY A 367 23.46 41.85 21.47
C GLY A 367 23.27 43.35 21.55
N SER A 368 22.71 43.94 22.62
CA SER A 368 22.83 45.40 22.81
C SER A 368 22.56 45.85 24.25
N SER A 369 23.60 45.81 25.08
CA SER A 369 23.72 46.76 26.19
C SER A 369 25.18 47.04 26.45
N ARG A 370 25.69 48.10 25.80
CA ARG A 370 26.86 48.87 26.23
C ARG A 370 27.02 50.09 25.33
N ARG A 371 26.66 51.25 25.86
CA ARG A 371 27.46 52.49 25.76
C ARG A 371 26.84 53.52 26.70
N GLY A 372 27.47 53.71 27.85
CA GLY A 372 27.48 54.99 28.52
C GLY A 372 28.47 55.92 27.83
N TYR A 373 28.10 57.17 27.67
CA TYR A 373 28.77 58.35 28.24
C TYR A 373 27.75 59.49 28.28
#